data_AF-A0A9E3ZD81-F1
#
_entry.id   AF-A0A9E3ZD81-F1
#
_cell.length_a   1.000
_cell.length_b   1.000
_cell.length_c   1.000
_cell.angle_alpha   90.00
_cell.angle_beta   90.00
_cell.angle_gamma   90.00
#
_symmetry.space_group_name_H-M   'P 1'
#
loop_
_entity.id
_entity.type
_entity.pdbx_description
1 polymer ?
#
loop_
_entity_poly.entity_id
_entity_poly.type
_entity_poly.pdbx_seq_one_letter_code
_entity_poly.pdbx_strand_id
1 'polypeptide(L)'
;MMTIELNDDYQIHRDRYCWAIAKRRKRKGVETFEAFQWYPQLEQAVRGAVELGLSDLEVTGAREVDRALARLTQRLSATLGTQQSSQLEDAA
;
A
#
# COMPACT_ATOMS: atom_id res chain seq x y z
N MET A 1 -7.80 7.92 -6.75
CA MET A 1 -7.52 7.55 -5.34
C MET A 1 -6.43 6.51 -5.35
N MET A 2 -5.40 6.63 -4.51
CA MET A 2 -4.23 5.74 -4.54
C MET A 2 -4.37 4.65 -3.48
N THR A 3 -4.26 3.40 -3.90
CA THR A 3 -4.35 2.20 -3.06
C THR A 3 -3.21 1.26 -3.42
N ILE A 4 -2.65 0.59 -2.42
CA ILE A 4 -1.51 -0.33 -2.52
C ILE A 4 -1.95 -1.63 -1.84
N GLU A 5 -2.14 -2.68 -2.62
CA GLU A 5 -2.49 -3.99 -2.08
C GLU A 5 -1.30 -4.57 -1.33
N LEU A 6 -1.53 -5.04 -0.10
CA LEU A 6 -0.51 -5.73 0.70
C LEU A 6 -0.66 -7.25 0.59
N ASN A 7 -1.91 -7.71 0.67
CA ASN A 7 -2.37 -9.08 0.44
C ASN A 7 -3.91 -9.08 0.26
N ASP A 8 -4.54 -10.26 0.27
CA ASP A 8 -5.99 -10.39 0.10
C ASP A 8 -6.81 -9.63 1.16
N ASP A 9 -6.30 -9.50 2.38
CA ASP A 9 -7.01 -8.95 3.53
C ASP A 9 -6.64 -7.50 3.86
N TYR A 10 -5.53 -6.98 3.35
CA TYR A 10 -4.99 -5.68 3.73
C TYR A 10 -4.50 -4.85 2.54
N GLN A 11 -4.69 -3.54 2.65
CA GLN A 11 -4.20 -2.56 1.68
C GLN A 11 -3.77 -1.28 2.39
N ILE A 12 -2.82 -0.54 1.81
CA ILE A 12 -2.55 0.85 2.18
C ILE A 12 -3.35 1.74 1.25
N HIS A 13 -4.10 2.71 1.76
CA HIS A 13 -4.75 3.72 0.93
C HIS A 13 -4.36 5.13 1.37
N ARG A 14 -4.36 6.05 0.40
CA ARG A 14 -4.16 7.47 0.64
C ARG A 14 -5.49 8.15 0.92
N ASP A 15 -5.58 8.78 2.09
CA ASP A 15 -6.64 9.74 2.42
C ASP A 15 -6.13 11.17 2.16
N ARG A 16 -7.01 12.18 2.31
CA ARG A 16 -6.74 13.59 2.05
C ARG A 16 -5.55 14.14 2.84
N TYR A 17 -5.28 13.59 4.02
CA TYR A 17 -4.27 14.11 4.94
C TYR A 17 -3.21 13.10 5.37
N CYS A 18 -3.40 11.82 5.06
CA CYS A 18 -2.62 10.74 5.65
C CYS A 18 -2.71 9.46 4.82
N TRP A 19 -2.01 8.44 5.29
CA TRP A 19 -2.00 7.09 4.77
C TRP A 19 -2.59 6.16 5.80
N ALA A 20 -3.35 5.18 5.37
CA ALA A 20 -3.93 4.20 6.28
C ALA A 20 -3.78 2.78 5.75
N ILE A 21 -3.30 1.88 6.63
CA ILE A 21 -3.48 0.45 6.45
C ILE A 21 -4.96 0.19 6.72
N ALA A 22 -5.66 -0.38 5.75
CA ALA A 22 -7.06 -0.76 5.83
C ALA A 22 -7.20 -2.28 5.74
N LYS A 23 -8.12 -2.83 6.52
CA LYS A 23 -8.42 -4.26 6.59
C LYS A 23 -9.74 -4.54 5.90
N ARG A 24 -9.80 -5.61 5.11
CA ARG A 24 -11.03 -6.13 4.53
C ARG A 24 -11.98 -6.56 5.64
N ARG A 25 -13.20 -6.04 5.61
CA ARG A 25 -14.29 -6.38 6.53
C ARG A 25 -15.53 -6.68 5.72
N LYS A 26 -16.29 -7.69 6.15
CA LYS A 26 -17.60 -7.99 5.59
C LYS A 26 -18.66 -7.49 6.56
N ARG A 27 -19.45 -6.49 6.16
CA ARG A 27 -20.58 -5.97 6.94
C ARG A 27 -21.85 -6.06 6.11
N LYS A 28 -22.88 -6.70 6.66
CA LYS A 28 -24.20 -6.89 6.01
C LYS A 28 -24.10 -7.43 4.57
N GLY A 29 -23.16 -8.36 4.31
CA GLY A 29 -22.96 -8.97 2.99
C GLY A 29 -22.12 -8.13 2.02
N VAL A 30 -21.76 -6.90 2.36
CA VAL A 30 -20.90 -6.03 1.55
C VAL A 30 -19.46 -6.10 2.07
N GLU A 31 -18.49 -6.26 1.17
CA GLU A 31 -17.08 -6.16 1.50
C GLU A 31 -16.62 -4.71 1.42
N THR A 32 -15.99 -4.25 2.49
CA THR A 32 -15.46 -2.89 2.63
C THR A 32 -14.09 -2.95 3.29
N PHE A 33 -13.17 -2.09 2.85
CA PHE A 33 -11.91 -1.89 3.55
C PHE A 33 -12.08 -0.78 4.57
N GLU A 34 -11.83 -1.09 5.84
CA GLU A 34 -11.92 -0.12 6.94
C GLU A 34 -10.52 0.20 7.45
N ALA A 35 -10.25 1.48 7.71
CA ALA A 35 -8.97 1.93 8.24
C ALA A 35 -8.68 1.24 9.59
N PHE A 36 -7.53 0.60 9.66
CA PHE A 36 -7.02 -0.13 10.81
C PHE A 36 -5.94 0.67 11.54
N GLN A 37 -5.04 1.32 10.78
CA GLN A 37 -3.91 2.07 11.35
C GLN A 37 -3.53 3.25 10.46
N TRP A 38 -3.20 4.39 11.06
CA TRP A 38 -3.00 5.67 10.36
C TRP A 38 -1.57 6.16 10.50
N TYR A 39 -1.04 6.71 9.41
CA TYR A 39 0.32 7.21 9.31
C TYR A 39 0.35 8.53 8.54
N PRO A 40 1.15 9.51 8.96
CA PRO A 40 1.28 10.78 8.26
C PRO A 40 1.98 10.64 6.89
N GLN A 41 2.82 9.61 6.72
CA GLN A 41 3.63 9.42 5.51
C GLN A 41 3.55 7.99 4.99
N LEU A 42 3.68 7.82 3.66
CA LEU A 42 3.63 6.52 3.01
C LEU A 42 4.73 5.58 3.53
N GLU A 43 5.95 6.07 3.69
CA GLU A 43 7.07 5.27 4.19
C GLU A 43 6.76 4.65 5.55
N GLN A 44 6.11 5.41 6.44
CA GLN A 44 5.72 4.93 7.76
C GLN A 44 4.60 3.89 7.67
N ALA A 45 3.64 4.05 6.76
CA ALA A 45 2.61 3.05 6.52
C ALA A 45 3.20 1.74 5.97
N VAL A 46 4.19 1.83 5.07
CA VAL A 46 4.90 0.67 4.52
C VAL A 46 5.73 -0.03 5.61
N ARG A 47 6.49 0.73 6.42
CA ARG A 47 7.21 0.18 7.58
C ARG A 47 6.27 -0.53 8.53
N GLY A 48 5.16 0.11 8.90
CA GLY A 48 4.14 -0.47 9.76
C GLY A 48 3.55 -1.77 9.19
N ALA A 49 3.26 -1.83 7.89
CA ALA A 49 2.75 -3.04 7.25
C ALA A 49 3.75 -4.22 7.34
N VAL A 50 5.04 -3.94 7.16
CA VAL A 50 6.11 -4.94 7.29
C VAL A 50 6.27 -5.39 8.75
N GLU A 51 6.31 -4.45 9.70
CA GLU A 51 6.42 -4.74 11.13
C GLU A 51 5.26 -5.59 11.65
N LEU A 52 4.08 -5.41 11.07
CA LEU A 52 2.87 -6.18 11.39
C LEU A 52 2.76 -7.50 10.63
N GLY A 53 3.69 -7.79 9.70
CA GLY A 53 3.65 -9.01 8.87
C GLY A 53 2.45 -9.07 7.93
N LEU A 54 1.96 -7.92 7.44
CA LEU A 54 0.73 -7.82 6.65
C LEU A 54 0.95 -7.82 5.13
N SER A 55 2.20 -7.91 4.69
CA SER A 55 2.53 -8.06 3.28
C SER A 55 2.93 -9.50 2.99
N ASP A 56 2.65 -9.98 1.78
CA ASP A 56 3.18 -11.28 1.29
C ASP A 56 4.71 -11.30 1.13
N LEU A 57 5.38 -10.18 1.41
CA LEU A 57 6.82 -10.13 1.56
C LEU A 57 7.17 -10.74 2.92
N GLU A 58 7.74 -11.96 2.91
CA GLU A 58 8.41 -12.53 4.07
C GLU A 58 9.54 -11.57 4.50
N VAL A 59 9.43 -11.03 5.72
CA VAL A 59 10.46 -10.17 6.30
C VAL A 59 10.92 -10.77 7.63
N THR A 60 12.11 -11.37 7.63
CA THR A 60 12.79 -11.90 8.83
C THR A 60 13.92 -10.96 9.26
N GLY A 61 13.54 -9.90 9.98
CA GLY A 61 14.49 -8.98 10.64
C GLY A 61 14.72 -7.65 9.93
N ALA A 62 15.32 -6.70 10.65
CA ALA A 62 15.40 -5.28 10.28
C ALA A 62 16.08 -5.00 8.92
N ARG A 63 17.07 -5.81 8.52
CA ARG A 63 17.75 -5.65 7.21
C ARG A 63 16.88 -6.04 6.02
N GLU A 64 15.84 -6.85 6.23
CA GLU A 64 14.89 -7.24 5.18
C GLU A 64 13.74 -6.23 5.05
N VAL A 65 13.47 -5.44 6.09
CA VAL A 65 12.51 -4.33 6.05
C VAL A 65 12.90 -3.30 5.00
N ASP A 66 14.17 -2.87 4.98
CA ASP A 66 14.64 -1.88 4.00
C ASP A 66 14.66 -2.44 2.57
N ARG A 67 14.89 -3.74 2.39
CA ARG A 67 14.75 -4.41 1.08
C ARG A 67 13.29 -4.53 0.65
N ALA A 68 12.39 -4.85 1.58
CA ALA A 68 10.96 -4.90 1.31
C ALA A 68 10.42 -3.51 0.95
N LEU A 69 10.85 -2.46 1.67
CA LEU A 69 10.59 -1.06 1.35
C LEU A 69 11.10 -0.68 -0.04
N ALA A 70 12.34 -1.05 -0.38
CA ALA A 70 12.91 -0.77 -1.70
C ALA A 70 12.08 -1.45 -2.79
N ARG A 71 11.69 -2.71 -2.61
CA ARG A 71 10.84 -3.46 -3.55
C ARG A 71 9.44 -2.87 -3.68
N LEU A 72 8.81 -2.50 -2.57
CA LEU A 72 7.50 -1.83 -2.57
C LEU A 72 7.58 -0.47 -3.26
N THR A 73 8.60 0.33 -2.95
CA THR A 73 8.85 1.62 -3.60
C THR A 73 9.11 1.44 -5.09
N GLN A 74 9.86 0.41 -5.50
CA GLN A 74 10.13 0.13 -6.90
C GLN A 74 8.88 -0.33 -7.65
N ARG A 75 8.05 -1.19 -7.04
CA ARG A 75 6.72 -1.54 -7.58
C ARG A 75 5.84 -0.30 -7.71
N LEU A 76 5.83 0.58 -6.70
CA LEU A 76 5.07 1.82 -6.71
C LEU A 76 5.51 2.77 -7.82
N SER A 77 6.82 2.97 -7.98
CA SER A 77 7.37 3.77 -9.08
C SER A 77 7.05 3.19 -10.44
N ALA A 78 7.06 1.86 -10.58
CA ALA A 78 6.63 1.21 -11.81
C ALA A 78 5.15 1.52 -12.09
N THR A 79 4.25 1.28 -11.13
CA THR A 79 2.80 1.56 -11.29
C THR A 79 2.51 3.04 -11.59
N LEU A 80 3.21 3.96 -10.94
CA LEU A 80 3.06 5.40 -11.18
C LEU A 80 3.62 5.82 -12.54
N GLY A 81 4.73 5.23 -12.98
CA GLY A 81 5.30 5.44 -14.31
C GLY A 81 4.37 4.97 -15.42
N THR A 82 3.73 3.80 -15.27
CA THR A 82 2.74 3.31 -16.24
C THR A 82 1.49 4.17 -16.31
N GLN A 83 1.05 4.74 -15.17
CA GLN A 83 -0.09 5.67 -15.16
C GLN A 83 0.22 7.01 -15.85
N GLN A 84 1.44 7.54 -15.74
CA GLN A 84 1.81 8.78 -16.43
C GLN A 84 1.94 8.60 -17.95
N SER A 85 2.51 7.48 -18.41
CA SER A 85 2.59 7.20 -19.85
C SER A 85 1.21 6.99 -20.49
N SER A 86 0.29 6.30 -19.81
CA SER A 86 -1.09 6.12 -20.28
C SER A 86 -1.85 7.44 -20.42
N GLN A 87 -1.64 8.41 -19.52
CA GLN A 87 -2.30 9.72 -19.63
C GLN A 87 -1.69 10.65 -20.68
N LEU A 88 -0.45 10.40 -21.10
CA LEU A 88 0.22 11.16 -22.17
C LEU A 88 -0.17 10.65 -23.56
N GLU A 89 -0.45 9.35 -23.72
CA GLU A 89 -0.90 8.77 -24.99
C GLU A 89 -2.38 9.05 -25.28
N ASP A 90 -3.23 9.13 -24.26
CA ASP A 90 -4.66 9.49 -24.43
C ASP A 90 -4.90 10.99 -24.68
N ALA A 91 -3.86 11.83 -24.54
CA ALA A 91 -3.93 13.29 -24.70
C ALA A 91 -3.29 13.81 -26.00
N ALA A 92 -2.77 12.92 -26.85
CA ALA A 92 -2.13 13.23 -28.14
C ALA A 92 -3.02 12.81 -29.33
#